data_AF-A0A9D1U339-F1
#
_entry.id   AF-A0A9D1U339-F1
#
_cell.length_a   1.000
_cell.length_b   1.000
_cell.length_c   1.000
_cell.angle_alpha   90.00
_cell.angle_beta   90.00
_cell.angle_gamma   90.00
#
_symmetry.space_group_name_H-M   'P 1'
#
loop_
_entity.id
_entity.type
_entity.pdbx_description
1 polymer ?
#
loop_
_entity_poly.entity_id
_entity_poly.type
_entity_poly.pdbx_seq_one_letter_code
_entity_poly.pdbx_strand_id
1 'polypeptide(L)'
;MICFSNSRHGNDLLTILCESKAKFTDSQSLADQLHISRRSLFYTIKKVNSELNAADLDPISYIRPTGYIINTATKQALLAMTLNDEDESKLDVRLLKTPRNNERQIIDTFLMISDYFPVISSMQQLFNVSKNTILSDIRYVKANLPEGLKMINTSRGKAIYGPEMLKRRWIMSNLPTISKLIQLPTSAQRRSYIDQQLKKFEQITGSTLTGNAFNTLMQYLNWYILRLSNHHYRLPVDQVKQSIAYSLSNMWAQRFLKGLKIDNVAEVQYLSEIVNANQFSYINQDNPMMNKLRPIAKQIVKLWMLSANTSLTGNINKLIENLT
;
A
#
# COMPACT_ATOMS: atom_id res chain seq x y z
N MET A 1 -6.15 -19.54 7.05
CA MET A 1 -7.43 -19.40 7.80
C MET A 1 -8.33 -18.45 7.01
N ILE A 2 -9.57 -18.81 6.70
CA ILE A 2 -10.43 -18.01 5.78
C ILE A 2 -10.90 -16.72 6.48
N CYS A 3 -10.59 -15.56 5.89
CA CYS A 3 -11.04 -14.24 6.36
C CYS A 3 -12.10 -13.66 5.41
N PHE A 4 -13.38 -14.02 5.61
CA PHE A 4 -14.46 -13.63 4.70
C PHE A 4 -15.69 -13.05 5.43
N SER A 5 -16.11 -13.67 6.53
CA SER A 5 -17.36 -13.37 7.22
C SER A 5 -17.17 -12.39 8.38
N ASN A 6 -18.17 -11.52 8.57
CA ASN A 6 -18.30 -10.64 9.75
C ASN A 6 -19.10 -11.32 10.88
N SER A 7 -19.40 -12.61 10.77
CA SER A 7 -20.03 -13.40 11.81
C SER A 7 -18.99 -13.92 12.81
N ARG A 8 -19.34 -13.94 14.11
CA ARG A 8 -18.44 -14.38 15.20
C ARG A 8 -17.79 -15.74 14.93
N HIS A 9 -18.50 -16.66 14.29
CA HIS A 9 -18.03 -18.02 13.96
C HIS A 9 -18.04 -18.29 12.45
N GLY A 10 -18.20 -17.26 11.61
CA GLY A 10 -18.38 -17.45 10.17
C GLY A 10 -17.09 -17.89 9.46
N ASN A 11 -15.97 -17.31 9.86
CA ASN A 11 -14.64 -17.66 9.33
C ASN A 11 -14.22 -19.08 9.71
N ASP A 12 -14.46 -19.46 10.97
CA ASP A 12 -14.18 -20.80 11.46
C ASP A 12 -15.05 -21.84 10.74
N LEU A 13 -16.34 -21.54 10.55
CA LEU A 13 -17.27 -22.38 9.80
C LEU A 13 -16.80 -22.61 8.36
N LEU A 14 -16.41 -21.55 7.66
CA LEU A 14 -15.91 -21.66 6.28
C LEU A 14 -14.59 -22.42 6.21
N THR A 15 -13.69 -22.20 7.17
CA THR A 15 -12.41 -22.90 7.26
C THR A 15 -12.63 -24.40 7.42
N ILE A 16 -13.49 -24.82 8.35
CA ILE A 16 -13.84 -26.23 8.56
C ILE A 16 -14.44 -26.85 7.28
N LEU A 17 -15.38 -26.17 6.63
CA LEU A 17 -16.01 -26.67 5.40
C LEU A 17 -15.05 -26.76 4.22
N CYS A 18 -14.09 -25.84 4.12
CA CYS A 18 -13.08 -25.84 3.06
C CYS A 18 -11.96 -26.86 3.31
N GLU A 19 -11.57 -27.11 4.56
CA GLU A 19 -10.49 -28.04 4.91
C GLU A 19 -10.96 -29.49 5.05
N SER A 20 -12.27 -29.70 5.23
CA SER A 20 -12.86 -31.04 5.31
C SER A 20 -12.52 -31.85 4.06
N LYS A 21 -11.91 -33.02 4.27
CA LYS A 21 -11.67 -34.04 3.24
C LYS A 21 -12.97 -34.78 2.88
N ALA A 22 -13.97 -34.71 3.74
CA ALA A 22 -15.29 -35.28 3.49
C ALA A 22 -16.09 -34.37 2.57
N LYS A 23 -16.79 -34.96 1.60
CA LYS A 23 -17.64 -34.21 0.65
C LYS A 23 -18.82 -33.51 1.35
N PHE A 24 -19.21 -33.99 2.53
CA PHE A 24 -20.31 -33.48 3.34
C PHE A 24 -19.89 -33.45 4.81
N THR A 25 -20.30 -32.42 5.53
CA THR A 25 -20.06 -32.32 6.98
C THR A 25 -21.39 -32.24 7.71
N ASP A 26 -21.63 -33.14 8.67
CA ASP A 26 -22.90 -33.20 9.38
C ASP A 26 -23.07 -32.03 10.36
N SER A 27 -24.33 -31.72 10.69
CA SER A 27 -24.66 -30.57 11.54
C SER A 27 -24.21 -30.72 12.99
N GLN A 28 -24.07 -31.94 13.50
CA GLN A 28 -23.67 -32.18 14.88
C GLN A 28 -22.17 -31.98 15.01
N SER A 29 -21.38 -32.60 14.14
CA SER A 29 -19.93 -32.42 14.08
C SER A 29 -19.56 -30.95 13.86
N LEU A 30 -20.25 -30.22 12.99
CA LEU A 30 -19.99 -28.78 12.81
C LEU A 30 -20.28 -27.95 14.07
N ALA A 31 -21.38 -28.23 14.75
CA ALA A 31 -21.75 -27.53 15.98
C ALA A 31 -20.74 -27.81 17.11
N ASP A 32 -20.29 -29.06 17.22
CA ASP A 32 -19.33 -29.50 18.23
C ASP A 32 -17.93 -28.92 17.97
N GLN A 33 -17.45 -28.92 16.72
CA GLN A 33 -16.16 -28.32 16.35
C GLN A 33 -16.13 -26.80 16.54
N LEU A 34 -17.27 -26.13 16.35
CA LEU A 34 -17.40 -24.69 16.56
C LEU A 34 -17.71 -24.33 18.02
N HIS A 35 -17.94 -25.33 18.89
CA HIS A 35 -18.37 -25.15 20.28
C HIS A 35 -19.63 -24.27 20.43
N ILE A 36 -20.62 -24.47 19.55
CA ILE A 36 -21.88 -23.71 19.54
C ILE A 36 -23.11 -24.61 19.48
N SER A 37 -24.27 -24.08 19.88
CA SER A 37 -25.54 -24.81 19.73
C SER A 37 -25.93 -24.99 18.26
N ARG A 38 -26.71 -26.03 17.93
CA ARG A 38 -27.30 -26.22 16.59
C ARG A 38 -28.10 -25.00 16.10
N ARG A 39 -28.79 -24.33 17.03
CA ARG A 39 -29.54 -23.10 16.75
C ARG A 39 -28.60 -21.96 16.37
N SER A 40 -27.48 -21.80 17.07
CA SER A 40 -26.45 -20.83 16.76
C SER A 40 -25.77 -21.14 15.42
N LEU A 41 -25.50 -22.41 15.13
CA LEU A 41 -24.96 -22.85 13.83
C LEU A 41 -25.88 -22.44 12.68
N PHE A 42 -27.19 -22.66 12.80
CA PHE A 42 -28.17 -22.25 11.79
C PHE A 42 -28.12 -20.73 11.50
N TYR A 43 -28.08 -19.91 12.55
CA TYR A 43 -27.99 -18.45 12.37
C TYR A 43 -26.65 -18.01 11.77
N THR A 44 -25.55 -18.66 12.16
CA THR A 44 -24.23 -18.42 11.58
C THR A 44 -24.24 -18.74 10.08
N ILE A 45 -24.77 -19.90 9.67
CA ILE A 45 -24.88 -20.29 8.25
C ILE A 45 -25.76 -19.31 7.48
N LYS A 46 -26.90 -18.91 8.04
CA LYS A 46 -27.78 -17.92 7.40
C LYS A 46 -27.07 -16.60 7.13
N LYS A 47 -26.29 -16.11 8.11
CA LYS A 47 -25.52 -14.87 7.97
C LYS A 47 -24.39 -15.02 6.94
N VAL A 48 -23.62 -16.10 7.02
CA VAL A 48 -22.53 -16.39 6.06
C VAL A 48 -23.08 -16.52 4.63
N ASN A 49 -24.22 -17.19 4.42
CA ASN A 49 -24.84 -17.30 3.10
C ASN A 49 -25.29 -15.94 2.55
N SER A 50 -25.77 -15.03 3.40
CA SER A 50 -26.10 -13.66 2.95
C SER A 50 -24.85 -12.89 2.51
N GLU A 51 -23.72 -13.11 3.18
CA GLU A 51 -22.44 -12.49 2.84
C GLU A 51 -21.83 -13.10 1.56
N LEU A 52 -21.93 -14.43 1.37
CA LEU A 52 -21.53 -15.13 0.14
C LEU A 52 -22.32 -14.62 -1.06
N ASN A 53 -23.65 -14.53 -0.94
CA ASN A 53 -24.50 -14.02 -2.01
C ASN A 53 -24.19 -12.55 -2.35
N ALA A 54 -23.87 -11.71 -1.36
CA ALA A 54 -23.48 -10.33 -1.59
C ALA A 54 -22.13 -10.20 -2.35
N ALA A 55 -21.28 -11.23 -2.25
CA ALA A 55 -20.01 -11.34 -2.95
C ALA A 55 -20.11 -12.14 -4.28
N ASP A 56 -21.32 -12.45 -4.74
CA ASP A 56 -21.60 -13.25 -5.94
C ASP A 56 -20.99 -14.67 -5.88
N LEU A 57 -20.99 -15.28 -4.68
CA LEU A 57 -20.51 -16.62 -4.42
C LEU A 57 -21.65 -17.57 -4.06
N ASP A 58 -21.53 -18.85 -4.45
CA ASP A 58 -22.56 -19.84 -4.12
C ASP A 58 -22.67 -20.05 -2.60
N PRO A 59 -23.89 -20.08 -2.04
CA PRO A 59 -24.10 -20.27 -0.62
C PRO A 59 -23.80 -21.70 -0.15
N ILE A 60 -23.54 -21.85 1.15
CA ILE A 60 -23.45 -23.15 1.81
C ILE A 60 -24.80 -23.87 1.66
N SER A 61 -24.76 -25.04 1.05
CA SER A 61 -25.94 -25.86 0.76
C SER A 61 -26.07 -27.00 1.75
N TYR A 62 -27.31 -27.39 2.07
CA TYR A 62 -27.60 -28.54 2.92
C TYR A 62 -28.27 -29.64 2.11
N ILE A 63 -27.66 -30.83 2.06
CA ILE A 63 -28.22 -32.01 1.41
C ILE A 63 -28.69 -32.99 2.47
N ARG A 64 -29.98 -33.33 2.48
CA ARG A 64 -30.52 -34.37 3.37
C ARG A 64 -30.22 -35.76 2.79
N PRO A 65 -29.81 -36.76 3.61
CA PRO A 65 -29.48 -36.68 5.04
C PRO A 65 -27.99 -36.37 5.32
N THR A 66 -27.21 -36.06 4.28
CA THR A 66 -25.75 -36.14 4.25
C THR A 66 -24.99 -34.99 4.91
N GLY A 67 -25.58 -33.78 5.01
CA GLY A 67 -24.95 -32.63 5.69
C GLY A 67 -24.73 -31.40 4.82
N TYR A 68 -23.88 -30.49 5.29
CA TYR A 68 -23.54 -29.25 4.62
C TYR A 68 -22.38 -29.41 3.64
N ILE A 69 -22.45 -28.69 2.52
CA ILE A 69 -21.44 -28.67 1.47
C ILE A 69 -21.24 -27.23 0.95
N ILE A 70 -20.01 -26.95 0.53
CA ILE A 70 -19.63 -25.77 -0.23
C ILE A 70 -19.19 -26.19 -1.63
N ASN A 71 -19.59 -25.45 -2.67
CA ASN A 71 -19.19 -25.75 -4.03
C ASN A 71 -17.68 -25.55 -4.20
N THR A 72 -17.05 -26.34 -5.07
CA THR A 72 -15.63 -26.27 -5.39
C THR A 72 -15.23 -24.90 -5.92
N ALA A 73 -16.08 -24.23 -6.71
CA ALA A 73 -15.84 -22.88 -7.21
C ALA A 73 -15.76 -21.85 -6.07
N THR A 74 -16.73 -21.86 -5.16
CA THR A 74 -16.71 -21.00 -3.96
C THR A 74 -15.54 -21.31 -3.05
N LYS A 75 -15.21 -22.59 -2.84
CA LYS A 75 -14.03 -23.00 -2.07
C LYS A 75 -12.75 -22.45 -2.67
N GLN A 76 -12.57 -22.54 -3.99
CA GLN A 76 -11.40 -21.97 -4.68
C GLN A 76 -11.38 -20.45 -4.60
N ALA A 77 -12.52 -19.77 -4.74
CA ALA A 77 -12.61 -18.32 -4.59
C ALA A 77 -12.25 -17.85 -3.17
N LEU A 78 -12.78 -18.52 -2.14
CA LEU A 78 -12.47 -18.22 -0.74
C LEU A 78 -11.00 -18.48 -0.42
N LEU A 79 -10.42 -19.59 -0.92
CA LEU A 79 -9.00 -19.89 -0.75
C LEU A 79 -8.12 -18.90 -1.52
N ALA A 80 -8.51 -18.46 -2.72
CA ALA A 80 -7.77 -17.45 -3.48
C ALA A 80 -7.82 -16.06 -2.83
N MET A 81 -8.94 -15.69 -2.21
CA MET A 81 -9.05 -14.50 -1.37
C MET A 81 -8.14 -14.63 -0.13
N THR A 82 -8.02 -15.84 0.41
CA THR A 82 -7.18 -16.14 1.58
C THR A 82 -5.69 -16.20 1.24
N LEU A 83 -5.29 -16.65 0.03
CA LEU A 83 -3.89 -16.65 -0.43
C LEU A 83 -3.31 -15.24 -0.65
N ASN A 84 -4.16 -14.22 -0.79
CA ASN A 84 -3.75 -12.83 -0.76
C ASN A 84 -3.66 -12.25 0.68
N ASP A 85 -4.24 -12.95 1.67
CA ASP A 85 -4.30 -12.56 3.09
C ASP A 85 -3.37 -13.41 4.00
N GLU A 86 -2.85 -14.56 3.54
CA GLU A 86 -1.99 -15.46 4.34
C GLU A 86 -0.55 -14.95 4.55
N ASP A 87 -0.17 -13.83 3.93
CA ASP A 87 1.02 -13.05 4.29
C ASP A 87 0.71 -11.92 5.32
N GLU A 88 -0.54 -11.66 5.69
CA GLU A 88 -0.94 -10.52 6.53
C GLU A 88 -1.33 -10.91 7.97
N SER A 89 -0.44 -11.55 8.73
CA SER A 89 -0.54 -11.48 10.20
C SER A 89 0.77 -11.75 10.97
N LYS A 90 1.93 -11.50 10.36
CA LYS A 90 3.14 -11.19 11.13
C LYS A 90 3.70 -9.89 10.60
N LEU A 91 4.05 -9.02 11.53
CA LEU A 91 4.88 -7.86 11.24
C LEU A 91 6.24 -8.39 10.75
N ASP A 92 6.36 -8.73 9.45
CA ASP A 92 7.64 -9.14 8.86
C ASP A 92 8.48 -7.91 8.52
N VAL A 93 8.63 -7.07 9.53
CA VAL A 93 9.38 -5.83 9.50
C VAL A 93 10.57 -6.04 10.41
N ARG A 94 11.75 -6.20 9.80
CA ARG A 94 13.00 -6.36 10.53
C ARG A 94 13.63 -5.00 10.77
N LEU A 95 13.92 -4.68 12.03
CA LEU A 95 14.71 -3.51 12.38
C LEU A 95 16.17 -3.72 11.94
N LEU A 96 16.73 -2.71 11.29
CA LEU A 96 18.16 -2.67 10.90
C LEU A 96 19.04 -2.18 12.05
N LYS A 97 18.47 -1.42 12.99
CA LYS A 97 19.12 -0.92 14.21
C LYS A 97 18.06 -0.61 15.27
N THR A 98 18.50 -0.44 16.52
CA THR A 98 17.62 0.03 17.61
C THR A 98 17.19 1.49 17.35
N PRO A 99 15.90 1.77 17.16
CA PRO A 99 15.42 3.11 16.87
C PRO A 99 15.35 4.00 18.11
N ARG A 100 15.73 5.27 17.94
CA ARG A 100 15.46 6.35 18.90
C ARG A 100 13.96 6.69 18.93
N ASN A 101 13.54 7.52 19.89
CA ASN A 101 12.12 7.85 20.08
C ASN A 101 11.45 8.41 18.81
N ASN A 102 12.07 9.37 18.14
CA ASN A 102 11.57 9.92 16.88
C ASN A 102 11.56 8.90 15.74
N GLU A 103 12.57 8.04 15.66
CA GLU A 103 12.67 6.96 14.67
C GLU A 103 11.56 5.91 14.89
N ARG A 104 11.23 5.56 16.14
CA ARG A 104 10.09 4.67 16.46
C ARG A 104 8.77 5.28 16.01
N GLN A 105 8.54 6.56 16.28
CA GLN A 105 7.31 7.25 15.88
C GLN A 105 7.12 7.26 14.36
N ILE A 106 8.22 7.37 13.59
CA ILE A 106 8.20 7.21 12.13
C ILE A 106 7.83 5.78 11.74
N ILE A 107 8.45 4.77 12.35
CA ILE A 107 8.12 3.35 12.08
C ILE A 107 6.66 3.07 12.42
N ASP A 108 6.17 3.51 13.58
CA ASP A 108 4.77 3.35 14.01
C ASP A 108 3.80 3.94 13.00
N THR A 109 4.07 5.16 12.55
CA THR A 109 3.25 5.83 11.54
C THR A 109 3.28 5.08 10.21
N PHE A 110 4.46 4.60 9.78
CA PHE A 110 4.60 3.77 8.59
C PHE A 110 3.78 2.48 8.68
N LEU A 111 3.86 1.77 9.81
CA LEU A 111 3.13 0.52 10.04
C LEU A 111 1.61 0.73 10.00
N MET A 112 1.13 1.81 10.62
CA MET A 112 -0.29 2.15 10.66
C MET A 112 -0.82 2.68 9.32
N ILE A 113 0.00 3.33 8.49
CA ILE A 113 -0.37 3.71 7.11
C ILE A 113 -0.39 2.49 6.20
N SER A 114 0.57 1.59 6.37
CA SER A 114 0.74 0.41 5.51
C SER A 114 -0.15 -0.77 5.93
N ASP A 115 -1.12 -0.52 6.82
CA ASP A 115 -2.11 -1.48 7.29
C ASP A 115 -1.50 -2.79 7.86
N TYR A 116 -0.34 -2.69 8.50
CA TYR A 116 0.20 -3.77 9.34
C TYR A 116 -0.55 -3.93 10.67
N PHE A 117 -1.54 -3.06 10.93
CA PHE A 117 -2.39 -3.04 12.13
C PHE A 117 -1.63 -3.29 13.45
N PRO A 118 -0.57 -2.52 13.77
CA PRO A 118 0.20 -2.80 14.97
C PRO A 118 -0.67 -2.74 16.22
N VAL A 119 -0.62 -3.82 17.01
CA VAL A 119 -1.11 -3.84 18.39
C VAL A 119 0.04 -3.50 19.34
N ILE A 120 -0.30 -2.96 20.51
CA ILE A 120 0.68 -2.46 21.48
C ILE A 120 1.72 -3.54 21.85
N SER A 121 1.29 -4.78 22.06
CA SER A 121 2.18 -5.89 22.39
C SER A 121 3.20 -6.18 21.28
N SER A 122 2.79 -6.16 20.02
CA SER A 122 3.68 -6.34 18.87
C SER A 122 4.71 -5.22 18.78
N MET A 123 4.32 -3.97 19.06
CA MET A 123 5.24 -2.83 19.06
C MET A 123 6.23 -2.91 20.23
N GLN A 124 5.78 -3.35 21.42
CA GLN A 124 6.68 -3.59 22.55
C GLN A 124 7.75 -4.62 22.20
N GLN A 125 7.35 -5.71 21.53
CA GLN A 125 8.27 -6.76 21.07
C GLN A 125 9.22 -6.24 19.99
N LEU A 126 8.69 -5.54 18.98
CA LEU A 126 9.48 -5.00 17.87
C LEU A 126 10.60 -4.10 18.37
N PHE A 127 10.29 -3.15 19.27
CA PHE A 127 11.25 -2.17 19.73
C PHE A 127 11.97 -2.54 21.02
N ASN A 128 11.56 -3.64 21.67
CA ASN A 128 12.01 -4.03 23.01
C ASN A 128 11.85 -2.89 24.05
N VAL A 129 10.62 -2.34 24.15
CA VAL A 129 10.31 -1.25 25.08
C VAL A 129 9.07 -1.51 25.93
N SER A 130 8.90 -0.72 26.99
CA SER A 130 7.74 -0.80 27.87
C SER A 130 6.43 -0.38 27.17
N LYS A 131 5.30 -0.87 27.68
CA LYS A 131 3.95 -0.44 27.27
C LYS A 131 3.77 1.08 27.37
N ASN A 132 4.29 1.71 28.42
CA ASN A 132 4.18 3.15 28.63
C ASN A 132 4.92 3.94 27.55
N THR A 133 6.07 3.43 27.10
CA THR A 133 6.82 4.00 25.98
C THR A 133 5.99 3.96 24.70
N ILE A 134 5.40 2.80 24.36
CA ILE A 134 4.52 2.68 23.19
C ILE A 134 3.30 3.60 23.28
N LEU A 135 2.67 3.69 24.45
CA LEU A 135 1.54 4.60 24.65
C LEU A 135 1.93 6.07 24.47
N SER A 136 3.15 6.44 24.89
CA SER A 136 3.70 7.77 24.64
C SER A 136 3.95 8.03 23.16
N ASP A 137 4.55 7.06 22.45
CA ASP A 137 4.80 7.14 21.01
C ASP A 137 3.48 7.26 20.23
N ILE A 138 2.47 6.46 20.57
CA ILE A 138 1.11 6.54 19.98
C ILE A 138 0.48 7.92 20.20
N ARG A 139 0.60 8.51 21.40
CA ARG A 139 0.08 9.87 21.67
C ARG A 139 0.80 10.91 20.80
N TYR A 140 2.11 10.79 20.67
CA TYR A 140 2.90 11.67 19.81
C TYR A 140 2.48 11.54 18.35
N VAL A 141 2.39 10.32 17.82
CA VAL A 141 1.95 10.07 16.44
C VAL A 141 0.58 10.70 16.22
N LYS A 142 -0.39 10.43 17.10
CA LYS A 142 -1.75 10.99 16.99
C LYS A 142 -1.75 12.53 16.95
N ALA A 143 -0.88 13.19 17.69
CA ALA A 143 -0.80 14.66 17.75
C ALA A 143 -0.07 15.29 16.56
N ASN A 144 0.79 14.55 15.86
CA ASN A 144 1.65 15.06 14.79
C ASN A 144 1.29 14.50 13.40
N LEU A 145 0.11 13.89 13.26
CA LEU A 145 -0.38 13.49 11.94
C LEU A 145 -0.67 14.74 11.09
N PRO A 146 -0.36 14.69 9.77
CA PRO A 146 -0.80 15.71 8.84
C PRO A 146 -2.32 15.92 8.91
N GLU A 147 -2.76 17.15 8.67
CA GLU A 147 -4.17 17.47 8.56
C GLU A 147 -4.86 16.57 7.51
N GLY A 148 -6.05 16.07 7.85
CA GLY A 148 -6.78 15.11 7.02
C GLY A 148 -6.47 13.64 7.29
N LEU A 149 -5.39 13.31 8.00
CA LEU A 149 -5.11 11.97 8.50
C LEU A 149 -5.54 11.83 9.97
N LYS A 150 -6.12 10.68 10.32
CA LYS A 150 -6.61 10.39 11.69
C LYS A 150 -6.25 8.97 12.08
N MET A 151 -5.73 8.80 13.29
CA MET A 151 -5.52 7.49 13.87
C MET A 151 -6.86 6.89 14.34
N ILE A 152 -7.14 5.66 13.93
CA ILE A 152 -8.33 4.90 14.32
C ILE A 152 -7.93 3.59 15.01
N ASN A 153 -8.86 3.04 15.79
CA ASN A 153 -8.76 1.69 16.30
C ASN A 153 -9.56 0.77 15.38
N THR A 154 -8.95 -0.35 14.99
CA THR A 154 -9.61 -1.43 14.24
C THR A 154 -9.64 -2.68 15.11
N SER A 155 -10.38 -3.71 14.68
CA SER A 155 -10.36 -5.02 15.34
C SER A 155 -8.97 -5.68 15.31
N ARG A 156 -8.13 -5.32 14.33
CA ARG A 156 -6.78 -5.88 14.13
C ARG A 156 -5.67 -5.07 14.83
N GLY A 157 -5.95 -3.83 15.25
CA GLY A 157 -4.95 -2.94 15.87
C GLY A 157 -5.13 -1.47 15.49
N LYS A 158 -4.06 -0.69 15.61
CA LYS A 158 -4.07 0.74 15.23
C LYS A 158 -3.92 0.91 13.73
N ALA A 159 -4.65 1.84 13.14
CA ALA A 159 -4.50 2.20 11.72
C ALA A 159 -4.60 3.72 11.53
N ILE A 160 -4.12 4.22 10.38
CA ILE A 160 -4.32 5.60 9.97
C ILE A 160 -5.35 5.65 8.83
N TYR A 161 -6.41 6.41 9.06
CA TYR A 161 -7.48 6.69 8.12
C TYR A 161 -7.34 8.09 7.52
N GLY A 162 -7.78 8.26 6.27
CA GLY A 162 -7.77 9.53 5.55
C GLY A 162 -7.47 9.34 4.06
N PRO A 163 -7.40 10.44 3.29
CA PRO A 163 -7.13 10.40 1.85
C PRO A 163 -5.83 9.66 1.53
N GLU A 164 -5.89 8.70 0.61
CA GLU A 164 -4.75 7.87 0.24
C GLU A 164 -3.58 8.71 -0.31
N MET A 165 -3.86 9.80 -1.03
CA MET A 165 -2.85 10.75 -1.49
C MET A 165 -2.00 11.34 -0.35
N LEU A 166 -2.62 11.64 0.80
CA LEU A 166 -1.89 12.17 1.96
C LEU A 166 -1.03 11.10 2.62
N LYS A 167 -1.53 9.85 2.69
CA LYS A 167 -0.73 8.71 3.17
C LYS A 167 0.50 8.47 2.30
N ARG A 168 0.31 8.39 0.98
CA ARG A 168 1.40 8.21 0.01
C ARG A 168 2.42 9.33 0.05
N ARG A 169 1.98 10.59 0.19
CA ARG A 169 2.86 11.74 0.37
C ARG A 169 3.71 11.60 1.64
N TRP A 170 3.07 11.25 2.76
CA TRP A 170 3.79 11.03 4.01
C TRP A 170 4.84 9.92 3.88
N ILE A 171 4.50 8.81 3.23
CA ILE A 171 5.43 7.70 2.98
C ILE A 171 6.61 8.19 2.14
N MET A 172 6.36 8.83 1.00
CA MET A 172 7.41 9.34 0.12
C MET A 172 8.39 10.26 0.86
N SER A 173 7.87 11.21 1.67
CA SER A 173 8.70 12.16 2.43
C SER A 173 9.53 11.49 3.53
N ASN A 174 9.06 10.36 4.09
CA ASN A 174 9.74 9.66 5.19
C ASN A 174 10.53 8.43 4.73
N LEU A 175 10.40 8.02 3.47
CA LEU A 175 10.98 6.79 2.96
C LEU A 175 12.51 6.69 3.13
N PRO A 176 13.31 7.76 2.91
CA PRO A 176 14.76 7.70 3.13
C PRO A 176 15.14 7.43 4.59
N THR A 177 14.28 7.82 5.54
CA THR A 177 14.47 7.53 6.96
C THR A 177 14.02 6.11 7.26
N ILE A 178 12.84 5.72 6.77
CA ILE A 178 12.27 4.37 6.95
C ILE A 178 13.24 3.30 6.46
N SER A 179 13.84 3.46 5.28
CA SER A 179 14.73 2.44 4.71
C SER A 179 16.07 2.28 5.41
N LYS A 180 16.46 3.26 6.24
CA LYS A 180 17.62 3.12 7.14
C LYS A 180 17.25 2.43 8.45
N LEU A 181 15.97 2.34 8.77
CA LEU A 181 15.46 1.82 10.03
C LEU A 181 14.91 0.40 9.91
N ILE A 182 14.23 0.11 8.81
CA ILE A 182 13.54 -1.16 8.60
C ILE A 182 13.85 -1.74 7.23
N GLN A 183 13.94 -3.07 7.18
CA GLN A 183 13.94 -3.81 5.94
C GLN A 183 12.50 -4.11 5.55
N LEU A 184 12.05 -3.58 4.40
CA LEU A 184 10.74 -3.90 3.85
C LEU A 184 10.77 -5.27 3.16
N PRO A 185 9.71 -6.07 3.30
CA PRO A 185 9.61 -7.33 2.59
C PRO A 185 9.61 -7.07 1.08
N THR A 186 10.51 -7.74 0.36
CA THR A 186 10.58 -7.69 -1.10
C THR A 186 11.06 -9.05 -1.63
N SER A 187 10.36 -9.57 -2.64
CA SER A 187 10.81 -10.77 -3.32
C SER A 187 11.87 -10.44 -4.37
N ALA A 188 12.77 -11.38 -4.67
CA ALA A 188 13.77 -11.21 -5.71
C ALA A 188 13.14 -10.89 -7.07
N GLN A 189 12.00 -11.54 -7.39
CA GLN A 189 11.25 -11.28 -8.61
C GLN A 189 10.70 -9.85 -8.66
N ARG A 190 10.08 -9.35 -7.57
CA ARG A 190 9.52 -7.99 -7.55
C ARG A 190 10.64 -6.94 -7.64
N ARG A 191 11.74 -7.14 -6.93
CA ARG A 191 12.93 -6.28 -7.01
C ARG A 191 13.48 -6.21 -8.43
N SER A 192 13.63 -7.38 -9.09
CA SER A 192 14.10 -7.45 -10.47
C SER A 192 13.13 -6.77 -11.45
N TYR A 193 11.82 -6.96 -11.26
CA TYR A 193 10.80 -6.27 -12.06
C TYR A 193 10.91 -4.75 -11.93
N ILE A 194 10.97 -4.21 -10.71
CA ILE A 194 11.08 -2.76 -10.49
C ILE A 194 12.37 -2.21 -11.10
N ASP A 195 13.51 -2.89 -10.91
CA ASP A 195 14.79 -2.50 -11.51
C ASP A 195 14.72 -2.37 -13.03
N GLN A 196 14.17 -3.40 -13.70
CA GLN A 196 14.00 -3.39 -15.14
C GLN A 196 13.05 -2.28 -15.59
N GLN A 197 11.99 -1.99 -14.84
CA GLN A 197 11.05 -0.94 -15.19
C GLN A 197 11.64 0.44 -15.04
N LEU A 198 12.44 0.71 -14.00
CA LEU A 198 13.14 1.98 -13.86
C LEU A 198 14.19 2.19 -14.95
N LYS A 199 14.95 1.15 -15.32
CA LYS A 199 15.88 1.23 -16.47
C LYS A 199 15.14 1.49 -17.79
N LYS A 200 13.99 0.84 -18.00
CA LYS A 200 13.12 1.13 -19.16
C LYS A 200 12.60 2.56 -19.14
N PHE A 201 12.27 3.10 -17.97
CA PHE A 201 11.85 4.50 -17.85
C PHE A 201 12.96 5.45 -18.31
N GLU A 202 14.20 5.24 -17.87
CA GLU A 202 15.35 6.04 -18.30
C GLU A 202 15.57 5.94 -19.82
N GLN A 203 15.46 4.73 -20.38
CA GLN A 203 15.56 4.50 -21.83
C GLN A 203 14.44 5.19 -22.62
N ILE A 204 13.20 5.15 -22.13
CA ILE A 204 12.04 5.73 -22.80
C ILE A 204 12.07 7.26 -22.75
N THR A 205 12.45 7.83 -21.61
CA THR A 205 12.46 9.29 -21.42
C THR A 205 13.76 9.94 -21.90
N GLY A 206 14.84 9.18 -21.99
CA GLY A 206 16.20 9.70 -22.22
C GLY A 206 16.77 10.45 -21.01
N SER A 207 16.08 10.41 -19.86
CA SER A 207 16.55 11.03 -18.62
C SER A 207 17.18 9.97 -17.72
N THR A 208 18.25 10.34 -17.00
CA THR A 208 18.95 9.43 -16.08
C THR A 208 18.69 9.86 -14.64
N LEU A 209 18.19 8.95 -13.81
CA LEU A 209 17.97 9.17 -12.39
C LEU A 209 19.32 9.25 -11.65
N THR A 210 19.38 10.05 -10.59
CA THR A 210 20.49 9.94 -9.65
C THR A 210 20.45 8.59 -8.93
N GLY A 211 21.59 8.07 -8.48
CA GLY A 211 21.63 6.80 -7.73
C GLY A 211 20.74 6.82 -6.47
N ASN A 212 20.65 7.98 -5.81
CA ASN A 212 19.76 8.16 -4.66
C ASN A 212 18.27 8.16 -5.06
N ALA A 213 17.90 8.83 -6.15
CA ALA A 213 16.53 8.82 -6.66
C ALA A 213 16.11 7.42 -7.12
N PHE A 214 17.00 6.70 -7.83
CA PHE A 214 16.76 5.32 -8.25
C PHE A 214 16.48 4.40 -7.05
N ASN A 215 17.31 4.46 -6.01
CA ASN A 215 17.12 3.65 -4.81
C ASN A 215 15.85 4.03 -4.02
N THR A 216 15.53 5.32 -3.95
CA THR A 216 14.31 5.79 -3.29
C THR A 216 13.06 5.32 -4.04
N LEU A 217 13.05 5.45 -5.38
CA LEU A 217 11.98 4.95 -6.22
C LEU A 217 11.86 3.43 -6.16
N MET A 218 12.97 2.69 -6.11
CA MET A 218 12.95 1.23 -5.93
C MET A 218 12.17 0.83 -4.67
N GLN A 219 12.49 1.47 -3.54
CA GLN A 219 11.84 1.20 -2.26
C GLN A 219 10.38 1.65 -2.27
N TYR A 220 10.11 2.81 -2.88
CA TYR A 220 8.76 3.35 -2.96
C TYR A 220 7.87 2.45 -3.80
N LEU A 221 8.34 2.04 -4.97
CA LEU A 221 7.62 1.14 -5.87
C LEU A 221 7.40 -0.23 -5.24
N ASN A 222 8.32 -0.74 -4.42
CA ASN A 222 8.08 -1.97 -3.66
C ASN A 222 6.89 -1.84 -2.72
N TRP A 223 6.86 -0.76 -1.92
CA TRP A 223 5.73 -0.46 -1.03
C TRP A 223 4.43 -0.20 -1.82
N TYR A 224 4.53 0.56 -2.90
CA TYR A 224 3.40 0.97 -3.73
C TYR A 224 2.73 -0.21 -4.43
N ILE A 225 3.51 -1.17 -4.96
CA ILE A 225 2.96 -2.39 -5.56
C ILE A 225 2.15 -3.19 -4.53
N LEU A 226 2.67 -3.35 -3.31
CA LEU A 226 1.94 -4.00 -2.21
C LEU A 226 0.67 -3.22 -1.86
N ARG A 227 0.74 -1.89 -1.85
CA ARG A 227 -0.41 -1.04 -1.59
C ARG A 227 -1.51 -1.22 -2.65
N LEU A 228 -1.15 -1.31 -3.92
CA LEU A 228 -2.12 -1.39 -5.03
C LEU A 228 -2.72 -2.78 -5.27
N SER A 229 -2.16 -3.84 -4.65
CA SER A 229 -2.75 -5.17 -4.71
C SER A 229 -4.19 -5.15 -4.18
N ASN A 230 -4.43 -4.34 -3.15
CA ASN A 230 -5.76 -4.07 -2.64
C ASN A 230 -6.44 -2.93 -3.42
N HIS A 231 -7.57 -3.26 -4.05
CA HIS A 231 -8.35 -2.33 -4.86
C HIS A 231 -8.85 -1.11 -4.08
N HIS A 232 -9.05 -1.22 -2.76
CA HIS A 232 -9.53 -0.13 -1.90
C HIS A 232 -8.53 1.01 -1.74
N TYR A 233 -7.23 0.77 -1.98
CA TYR A 233 -6.20 1.80 -1.90
C TYR A 233 -5.89 2.45 -3.25
N ARG A 234 -6.63 2.10 -4.30
CA ARG A 234 -6.47 2.72 -5.61
C ARG A 234 -7.13 4.09 -5.63
N LEU A 235 -6.52 5.04 -6.33
CA LEU A 235 -7.07 6.39 -6.48
C LEU A 235 -8.39 6.34 -7.25
N PRO A 236 -9.38 7.14 -6.83
CA PRO A 236 -10.65 7.24 -7.55
C PRO A 236 -10.41 7.85 -8.94
N VAL A 237 -11.10 7.32 -9.94
CA VAL A 237 -11.07 7.86 -11.30
C VAL A 237 -12.16 8.93 -11.40
N ASP A 238 -11.75 10.19 -11.52
CA ASP A 238 -12.68 11.27 -11.86
C ASP A 238 -13.22 11.06 -13.28
N GLN A 239 -14.53 10.87 -13.41
CA GLN A 239 -15.20 10.63 -14.70
C GLN A 239 -14.95 11.78 -15.71
N VAL A 240 -14.62 12.98 -15.24
CA VAL A 240 -14.42 14.20 -16.03
C VAL A 240 -12.99 14.28 -16.64
N LYS A 241 -12.01 13.53 -16.14
CA LYS A 241 -10.60 13.59 -16.57
C LYS A 241 -10.08 12.24 -17.11
N GLN A 242 -10.86 11.57 -17.94
CA GLN A 242 -10.43 10.28 -18.52
C GLN A 242 -9.29 10.42 -19.54
N SER A 243 -9.15 11.58 -20.19
CA SER A 243 -8.07 11.80 -21.18
C SER A 243 -6.76 12.17 -20.48
N ILE A 244 -5.83 11.23 -20.44
CA ILE A 244 -4.45 11.48 -19.98
C ILE A 244 -3.71 12.24 -21.09
N ALA A 245 -3.09 13.37 -20.74
CA ALA A 245 -2.19 14.06 -21.66
C ALA A 245 -1.05 13.13 -22.08
N TYR A 246 -0.77 12.99 -23.38
CA TYR A 246 0.30 12.12 -23.84
C TYR A 246 1.65 12.59 -23.29
N SER A 247 2.36 11.69 -22.60
CA SER A 247 3.76 11.89 -22.22
C SER A 247 4.48 10.54 -22.16
N LEU A 248 5.79 10.55 -22.37
CA LEU A 248 6.63 9.35 -22.28
C LEU A 248 6.55 8.70 -20.89
N SER A 249 6.49 9.53 -19.83
CA SER A 249 6.30 9.08 -18.45
C SER A 249 4.91 8.45 -18.23
N ASN A 250 3.84 8.98 -18.86
CA ASN A 250 2.51 8.37 -18.81
C ASN A 250 2.48 7.04 -19.55
N MET A 251 3.13 6.93 -20.71
CA MET A 251 3.25 5.67 -21.44
C MET A 251 3.97 4.61 -20.61
N TRP A 252 5.09 4.99 -19.97
CA TRP A 252 5.80 4.10 -19.07
C TRP A 252 4.94 3.68 -17.87
N ALA A 253 4.30 4.64 -17.19
CA ALA A 253 3.46 4.36 -16.03
C ALA A 253 2.27 3.43 -16.38
N GLN A 254 1.65 3.64 -17.54
CA GLN A 254 0.60 2.76 -18.04
C GLN A 254 1.11 1.34 -18.31
N ARG A 255 2.29 1.18 -18.92
CA ARG A 255 2.91 -0.14 -19.14
C ARG A 255 3.29 -0.82 -17.82
N PHE A 256 3.84 -0.06 -16.87
CA PHE A 256 4.19 -0.54 -15.54
C PHE A 256 2.97 -1.09 -14.80
N LEU A 257 1.87 -0.35 -14.77
CA LEU A 257 0.64 -0.76 -14.09
C LEU A 257 -0.09 -1.89 -14.82
N LYS A 258 -0.11 -1.89 -16.16
CA LYS A 258 -0.64 -3.02 -16.95
C LYS A 258 0.11 -4.32 -16.66
N GLY A 259 1.44 -4.27 -16.49
CA GLY A 259 2.24 -5.43 -16.08
C GLY A 259 1.84 -6.01 -14.72
N LEU A 260 1.23 -5.19 -13.85
CA LEU A 260 0.66 -5.58 -12.56
C LEU A 260 -0.84 -5.92 -12.63
N LYS A 261 -1.43 -5.96 -13.83
CA LYS A 261 -2.87 -6.14 -14.07
C LYS A 261 -3.72 -5.02 -13.44
N ILE A 262 -3.19 -3.81 -13.37
CA ILE A 262 -3.88 -2.63 -12.85
C ILE A 262 -4.19 -1.70 -14.02
N ASP A 263 -5.46 -1.49 -14.28
CA ASP A 263 -5.95 -0.50 -15.24
C ASP A 263 -6.66 0.63 -14.49
N ASN A 264 -5.91 1.69 -14.17
CA ASN A 264 -6.44 2.86 -13.47
C ASN A 264 -5.72 4.12 -13.96
N VAL A 265 -6.48 5.01 -14.60
CA VAL A 265 -6.00 6.27 -15.19
C VAL A 265 -5.44 7.24 -14.13
N ALA A 266 -6.10 7.34 -12.97
CA ALA A 266 -5.63 8.20 -11.88
C ALA A 266 -4.28 7.71 -11.34
N GLU A 267 -4.06 6.39 -11.30
CA GLU A 267 -2.78 5.82 -10.88
C GLU A 267 -1.67 6.03 -11.92
N VAL A 268 -2.00 6.01 -13.21
CA VAL A 268 -1.04 6.34 -14.27
C VAL A 268 -0.56 7.78 -14.11
N GLN A 269 -1.48 8.72 -13.92
CA GLN A 269 -1.14 10.13 -13.72
C GLN A 269 -0.33 10.32 -12.44
N TYR A 270 -0.77 9.73 -11.33
CA TYR A 270 -0.06 9.84 -10.07
C TYR A 270 1.38 9.32 -10.17
N LEU A 271 1.56 8.12 -10.74
CA LEU A 271 2.87 7.50 -10.85
C LEU A 271 3.80 8.30 -11.77
N SER A 272 3.28 8.85 -12.87
CA SER A 272 4.11 9.67 -13.76
C SER A 272 4.55 10.98 -13.10
N GLU A 273 3.66 11.63 -12.33
CA GLU A 273 4.00 12.80 -11.53
C GLU A 273 5.08 12.48 -10.49
N ILE A 274 4.96 11.34 -9.80
CA ILE A 274 5.96 10.90 -8.83
C ILE A 274 7.33 10.72 -9.48
N VAL A 275 7.43 9.97 -10.57
CA VAL A 275 8.73 9.70 -11.19
C VAL A 275 9.32 10.98 -11.80
N ASN A 276 8.51 11.85 -12.39
CA ASN A 276 8.98 13.13 -12.93
C ASN A 276 9.40 14.15 -11.85
N ALA A 277 8.89 14.02 -10.62
CA ALA A 277 9.27 14.89 -9.51
C ALA A 277 10.59 14.48 -8.83
N ASN A 278 11.24 13.39 -9.28
CA ASN A 278 12.49 12.91 -8.71
C ASN A 278 13.73 13.64 -9.25
N GLN A 279 14.88 13.41 -8.62
CA GLN A 279 16.15 14.02 -9.01
C GLN A 279 16.82 13.24 -10.15
N PHE A 280 17.14 13.96 -11.22
CA PHE A 280 17.81 13.45 -12.41
C PHE A 280 19.25 13.94 -12.49
N SER A 281 20.16 13.05 -12.87
CA SER A 281 21.55 13.40 -13.22
C SER A 281 21.64 14.00 -14.63
N TYR A 282 20.73 13.58 -15.51
CA TYR A 282 20.60 14.09 -16.87
C TYR A 282 19.12 14.15 -17.23
N ILE A 283 18.69 15.27 -17.82
CA ILE A 283 17.33 15.46 -18.31
C ILE A 283 17.41 15.69 -19.81
N ASN A 284 16.58 14.96 -20.56
CA ASN A 284 16.40 15.21 -21.98
C ASN A 284 15.82 16.61 -22.19
N GLN A 285 16.54 17.47 -22.93
CA GLN A 285 16.20 18.89 -23.12
C GLN A 285 14.87 19.11 -23.85
N ASP A 286 14.41 18.13 -24.63
CA ASP A 286 13.13 18.18 -25.35
C ASP A 286 11.92 17.80 -24.48
N ASN A 287 12.12 17.58 -23.17
CA ASN A 287 11.03 17.21 -22.27
C ASN A 287 10.06 18.40 -22.06
N PRO A 288 8.74 18.25 -22.34
CA PRO A 288 7.74 19.30 -22.19
C PRO A 288 7.65 19.92 -20.78
N MET A 289 8.06 19.18 -19.73
CA MET A 289 8.12 19.68 -18.36
C MET A 289 9.15 20.81 -18.20
N MET A 290 10.23 20.78 -18.99
CA MET A 290 11.30 21.78 -18.95
C MET A 290 10.80 23.15 -19.38
N ASN A 291 9.93 23.19 -20.38
CA ASN A 291 9.30 24.42 -20.84
C ASN A 291 8.44 25.08 -19.74
N LYS A 292 7.90 24.29 -18.80
CA LYS A 292 7.12 24.80 -17.65
C LYS A 292 8.00 25.19 -16.46
N LEU A 293 9.06 24.42 -16.17
CA LEU A 293 9.92 24.67 -15.02
C LEU A 293 10.89 25.83 -15.23
N ARG A 294 11.41 26.00 -16.45
CA ARG A 294 12.37 27.07 -16.80
C ARG A 294 11.91 28.49 -16.48
N PRO A 295 10.66 28.92 -16.77
CA PRO A 295 10.20 30.24 -16.37
C PRO A 295 10.04 30.38 -14.85
N ILE A 296 9.64 29.32 -14.14
CA ILE A 296 9.49 29.32 -12.68
C ILE A 296 10.87 29.43 -12.02
N ALA A 297 11.84 28.62 -12.45
CA ALA A 297 13.21 28.69 -11.98
C ALA A 297 13.83 30.07 -12.21
N LYS A 298 13.61 30.67 -13.40
CA LYS A 298 14.00 32.05 -13.70
C LYS A 298 13.40 33.04 -12.70
N GLN A 299 12.12 32.90 -12.37
CA GLN A 299 11.43 33.79 -11.44
C GLN A 299 11.95 33.62 -10.01
N ILE A 300 12.18 32.40 -9.54
CA ILE A 300 12.74 32.12 -8.21
C ILE A 300 14.15 32.72 -8.10
N VAL A 301 15.01 32.49 -9.09
CA VAL A 301 16.37 33.05 -9.12
C VAL A 301 16.33 34.58 -9.10
N LYS A 302 15.44 35.20 -9.89
CA LYS A 302 15.25 36.66 -9.90
C LYS A 302 14.79 37.19 -8.54
N LEU A 303 13.82 36.55 -7.90
CA LEU A 303 13.33 36.93 -6.57
C LEU A 303 14.42 36.79 -5.51
N TRP A 304 15.21 35.71 -5.58
CA TRP A 304 16.34 35.51 -4.69
C TRP A 304 17.41 36.59 -4.88
N MET A 305 17.80 36.92 -6.12
CA MET A 305 18.76 38.00 -6.42
C MET A 305 18.32 39.35 -5.84
N LEU A 306 17.03 39.68 -5.98
CA LEU A 306 16.45 40.90 -5.42
C LEU A 306 16.52 40.91 -3.88
N SER A 307 16.23 39.77 -3.24
CA SER A 307 16.24 39.65 -1.78
C SER A 307 17.66 39.61 -1.17
N ALA A 308 18.62 39.01 -1.89
CA ALA A 308 19.99 38.82 -1.43
C ALA A 308 20.91 40.01 -1.78
N ASN A 309 20.41 40.99 -2.53
CA ASN A 309 21.15 42.15 -3.02
C ASN A 309 22.46 41.78 -3.73
N THR A 310 22.42 40.68 -4.49
CA THR A 310 23.57 40.15 -5.24
C THR A 310 23.30 40.17 -6.74
N SER A 311 24.32 40.50 -7.53
CA SER A 311 24.30 40.42 -8.98
C SER A 311 25.17 39.24 -9.44
N LEU A 312 24.53 38.12 -9.86
CA LEU A 312 25.26 37.07 -10.56
C LEU A 312 25.54 37.56 -11.99
N THR A 313 26.71 38.14 -12.20
CA THR A 313 27.17 38.65 -13.50
C THR A 313 27.72 37.54 -14.42
N GLY A 314 27.72 36.28 -13.98
CA GLY A 314 28.20 35.13 -14.74
C GLY A 314 27.11 34.08 -15.01
N ASN A 315 26.73 33.95 -16.27
CA ASN A 315 26.06 32.77 -16.85
C ASN A 315 24.77 32.29 -16.16
N ILE A 316 23.85 33.21 -15.88
CA ILE A 316 22.49 32.92 -15.39
C ILE A 316 21.80 31.85 -16.23
N ASN A 317 22.00 31.86 -17.56
CA ASN A 317 21.44 30.84 -18.45
C ASN A 317 22.01 29.45 -18.17
N LYS A 318 23.32 29.31 -17.92
CA LYS A 318 23.95 28.03 -17.54
C LYS A 318 23.54 27.58 -16.14
N LEU A 319 23.30 28.52 -15.21
CA LEU A 319 22.74 28.20 -13.89
C LEU A 319 21.31 27.69 -14.00
N ILE A 320 20.49 28.33 -14.84
CA ILE A 320 19.12 27.89 -15.13
C ILE A 320 19.14 26.53 -15.84
N GLU A 321 20.03 26.30 -16.81
CA GLU A 321 20.23 25.00 -17.46
C GLU A 321 20.69 23.91 -16.50
N ASN A 322 21.44 24.24 -15.45
CA ASN A 322 21.81 23.26 -14.43
C ASN A 322 20.68 23.01 -13.41
N LEU A 323 19.74 23.93 -13.28
CA LEU A 323 18.55 23.83 -12.41
C LEU A 323 17.36 23.20 -13.12
N THR A 324 17.42 23.10 -14.44
CA THR A 324 16.37 22.59 -15.32
C THR A 324 16.99 21.67 -16.35
#